data_AF-A0A3Q2QYF6-F1
#
_entry.id   AF-A0A3Q2QYF6-F1
#
_cell.length_a   1.000
_cell.length_b   1.000
_cell.length_c   1.000
_cell.angle_alpha   90.00
_cell.angle_beta   90.00
_cell.angle_gamma   90.00
#
_symmetry.space_group_name_H-M   'P 1'
#
loop_
_entity.id
_entity.type
_entity.pdbx_description
1 polymer ?
#
loop_
_entity_poly.entity_id
_entity_poly.type
_entity_poly.pdbx_seq_one_letter_code
_entity_poly.pdbx_strand_id
1 'polypeptide(L)'
;TSSRPINQNGDKDWETGSSGTSPAPEYTGPKLFKEPSLKSNKFIIHNALSRCCLAGKVNETQKNKIVEEMEKSSANHFLILFRDANCQFRGVYTMNPDTQELVRLAGVGPRSVSSGQVEAIFKYSSDRKQFSTIPSKTMGMSVDAFTIPSQLWQGGATHPERGNGGVSF
;
A
#
# COMPACT_ATOMS: atom_id res chain seq x y z
N THR A 1 15.26 -74.69 -12.88
CA THR A 1 13.96 -74.26 -12.35
C THR A 1 13.66 -72.85 -12.86
N SER A 2 12.61 -72.72 -13.69
CA SER A 2 11.62 -71.62 -13.82
C SER A 2 11.88 -70.30 -13.05
N SER A 3 11.61 -69.07 -13.53
CA SER A 3 10.85 -68.54 -14.68
C SER A 3 11.16 -67.02 -14.84
N ARG A 4 11.09 -66.50 -16.08
CA ARG A 4 10.81 -65.07 -16.45
C ARG A 4 9.32 -64.74 -16.16
N PRO A 5 8.78 -63.48 -16.21
CA PRO A 5 9.05 -62.52 -17.30
C PRO A 5 8.79 -60.98 -17.14
N ILE A 6 9.13 -60.26 -18.24
CA ILE A 6 8.43 -59.12 -18.90
C ILE A 6 8.52 -57.71 -18.25
N ASN A 7 8.71 -56.56 -18.92
CA ASN A 7 8.41 -56.09 -20.29
C ASN A 7 9.40 -54.95 -20.69
N GLN A 8 10.14 -55.02 -21.81
CA GLN A 8 9.89 -54.35 -23.12
C GLN A 8 9.88 -52.80 -23.07
N ASN A 9 10.39 -52.01 -24.03
CA ASN A 9 11.16 -52.16 -25.28
C ASN A 9 11.12 -50.78 -25.97
N GLY A 10 12.21 -50.33 -26.59
CA GLY A 10 12.17 -49.69 -27.91
C GLY A 10 12.07 -48.18 -27.98
N ASP A 11 13.22 -47.52 -28.05
CA ASP A 11 13.68 -46.73 -29.20
C ASP A 11 12.75 -46.72 -30.44
N LYS A 12 12.37 -45.50 -30.89
CA LYS A 12 12.05 -45.22 -32.30
C LYS A 12 12.02 -43.72 -32.60
N ASP A 13 13.00 -43.30 -33.39
CA ASP A 13 13.11 -42.06 -34.13
C ASP A 13 11.89 -41.79 -35.03
N TRP A 14 11.43 -40.54 -35.07
CA TRP A 14 10.61 -40.02 -36.18
C TRP A 14 10.89 -38.54 -36.42
N GLU A 15 11.78 -38.25 -37.36
CA GLU A 15 11.77 -36.98 -38.08
C GLU A 15 11.13 -37.19 -39.44
N THR A 16 10.10 -36.40 -39.78
CA THR A 16 9.86 -35.73 -41.08
C THR A 16 8.38 -35.31 -41.21
N GLY A 17 8.15 -34.04 -41.57
CA GLY A 17 7.08 -33.72 -42.54
C GLY A 17 5.97 -32.72 -42.15
N SER A 18 6.28 -31.43 -42.30
CA SER A 18 5.49 -30.41 -43.03
C SER A 18 4.15 -29.84 -42.51
N SER A 19 4.15 -28.49 -42.47
CA SER A 19 3.05 -27.54 -42.73
C SER A 19 1.87 -27.45 -41.74
N GLY A 20 1.89 -26.39 -40.92
CA GLY A 20 0.71 -25.92 -40.19
C GLY A 20 1.03 -24.73 -39.28
N THR A 21 0.72 -23.53 -39.76
CA THR A 21 0.46 -22.26 -39.05
C THR A 21 0.62 -22.25 -37.52
N SER A 22 1.50 -21.39 -37.02
CA SER A 22 1.56 -21.01 -35.60
C SER A 22 0.22 -20.45 -35.10
N PRO A 23 -0.16 -20.79 -33.86
CA PRO A 23 -0.35 -19.73 -32.88
C PRO A 23 0.41 -20.05 -31.59
N ALA A 24 0.99 -19.02 -30.99
CA ALA A 24 1.71 -19.08 -29.73
C ALA A 24 0.89 -19.80 -28.64
N PRO A 25 1.51 -20.54 -27.71
CA PRO A 25 0.83 -20.92 -26.48
C PRO A 25 0.49 -19.63 -25.72
N GLU A 26 -0.79 -19.31 -25.67
CA GLU A 26 -1.35 -18.23 -24.88
C GLU A 26 -0.96 -18.50 -23.42
N TYR A 27 0.05 -17.76 -22.95
CA TYR A 27 0.54 -17.82 -21.58
C TYR A 27 -0.52 -17.22 -20.67
N THR A 28 -1.46 -18.05 -20.22
CA THR A 28 -2.38 -17.72 -19.12
C THR A 28 -1.60 -17.84 -17.81
N GLY A 29 -0.66 -16.90 -17.61
CA GLY A 29 0.14 -16.81 -16.40
C GLY A 29 -0.76 -16.76 -15.16
N PRO A 30 -0.35 -17.39 -14.04
CA PRO A 30 -1.15 -17.40 -12.83
C PRO A 30 -1.41 -15.97 -12.39
N LYS A 31 -2.70 -15.56 -12.39
CA LYS A 31 -3.14 -14.32 -11.76
C LYS A 31 -2.62 -14.35 -10.32
N LEU A 32 -1.63 -13.51 -10.03
CA LEU A 32 -1.17 -13.19 -8.69
C LEU A 32 -2.33 -12.50 -7.95
N PHE A 33 -3.36 -13.26 -7.61
CA PHE A 33 -4.29 -12.89 -6.55
C PHE A 33 -3.49 -12.98 -5.26
N LYS A 34 -2.68 -11.96 -5.01
CA LYS A 34 -2.22 -11.67 -3.66
C LYS A 34 -3.50 -11.29 -2.94
N GLU A 35 -4.10 -12.25 -2.22
CA GLU A 35 -5.19 -11.98 -1.31
C GLU A 35 -4.89 -10.66 -0.62
N PRO A 36 -5.79 -9.65 -0.72
CA PRO A 36 -5.56 -8.38 -0.07
C PRO A 36 -5.41 -8.71 1.41
N SER A 37 -4.17 -8.72 1.87
CA SER A 37 -3.84 -9.12 3.22
C SER A 37 -4.56 -8.14 4.12
N LEU A 38 -5.69 -8.58 4.67
CA LEU A 38 -6.53 -7.86 5.63
C LEU A 38 -5.83 -7.72 7.00
N LYS A 39 -4.52 -8.00 7.04
CA LYS A 39 -3.65 -7.84 8.19
C LYS A 39 -3.49 -6.35 8.46
N SER A 40 -4.04 -5.89 9.57
CA SER A 40 -3.84 -4.52 10.03
C SER A 40 -2.35 -4.20 10.21
N ASN A 41 -1.94 -3.00 9.81
CA ASN A 41 -0.57 -2.50 10.03
C ASN A 41 -0.44 -1.67 11.32
N LYS A 42 -1.45 -1.69 12.20
CA LYS A 42 -1.47 -0.93 13.46
C LYS A 42 -0.21 -1.11 14.31
N PHE A 43 0.25 -2.34 14.51
CA PHE A 43 1.45 -2.64 15.29
C PHE A 43 2.73 -2.07 14.64
N ILE A 44 2.78 -2.06 13.29
CA ILE A 44 3.91 -1.54 12.52
C ILE A 44 4.00 -0.02 12.75
N ILE A 45 2.87 0.69 12.58
CA ILE A 45 2.80 2.13 12.81
C ILE A 45 3.10 2.48 14.27
N HIS A 46 2.55 1.75 15.24
CA HIS A 46 2.85 1.95 16.65
C HIS A 46 4.36 1.83 16.94
N ASN A 47 5.02 0.84 16.34
CA ASN A 47 6.46 0.65 16.47
C ASN A 47 7.24 1.82 15.86
N ALA A 48 6.87 2.23 14.65
CA ALA A 48 7.51 3.34 13.96
C ALA A 48 7.35 4.67 14.71
N LEU A 49 6.18 4.94 15.29
CA LEU A 49 5.94 6.11 16.13
C LEU A 49 6.84 6.09 17.36
N SER A 50 6.89 4.96 18.05
CA SER A 50 7.66 4.82 19.30
C SER A 50 9.17 4.87 19.10
N ARG A 51 9.68 4.47 17.93
CA ARG A 51 11.12 4.26 17.70
C ARG A 51 11.76 5.22 16.71
N CYS A 52 10.99 5.75 15.76
CA CYS A 52 11.51 6.57 14.67
C CYS A 52 10.93 8.00 14.69
N CYS A 53 9.61 8.14 14.83
CA CYS A 53 8.95 9.44 14.64
C CYS A 53 8.83 10.28 15.92
N LEU A 54 8.47 9.65 17.04
CA LEU A 54 8.14 10.31 18.31
C LEU A 54 8.98 9.71 19.44
N ALA A 55 10.25 9.41 19.14
CA ALA A 55 11.20 8.97 20.14
C ALA A 55 11.53 10.12 21.12
N GLY A 56 11.80 9.76 22.38
CA GLY A 56 12.22 10.69 23.42
C GLY A 56 11.07 11.26 24.27
N LYS A 57 11.42 11.71 25.48
CA LYS A 57 10.46 12.14 26.52
C LYS A 57 9.62 13.35 26.10
N VAL A 58 10.18 14.25 25.30
CA VAL A 58 9.48 15.47 24.83
C VAL A 58 8.26 15.16 23.95
N ASN A 59 8.27 14.02 23.24
CA ASN A 59 7.22 13.62 22.30
C ASN A 59 6.27 12.56 22.88
N GLU A 60 6.48 12.11 24.12
CA GLU A 60 5.73 11.01 24.73
C GLU A 60 4.24 11.34 24.86
N THR A 61 3.90 12.57 25.25
CA THR A 61 2.51 13.02 25.35
C THR A 61 1.81 12.99 23.99
N GLN A 62 2.49 13.42 22.92
CA GLN A 62 1.95 13.40 21.57
C GLN A 62 1.78 11.95 21.07
N LYS A 63 2.77 11.09 21.31
CA LYS A 63 2.72 9.67 20.99
C LYS A 63 1.51 9.00 21.65
N ASN A 64 1.33 9.18 22.97
CA ASN A 64 0.22 8.55 23.69
C ASN A 64 -1.14 8.99 23.15
N LYS A 65 -1.32 10.28 22.85
CA LYS A 65 -2.55 10.78 22.21
C LYS A 65 -2.84 10.11 20.86
N ILE A 66 -1.83 9.97 20.01
CA ILE A 66 -1.98 9.35 18.69
C ILE A 66 -2.30 7.85 18.85
N VAL A 67 -1.59 7.15 19.73
CA VAL A 67 -1.82 5.73 20.00
C VAL A 67 -3.24 5.51 20.53
N GLU A 68 -3.72 6.36 21.42
CA GLU A 68 -5.10 6.30 21.93
C GLU A 68 -6.14 6.46 20.81
N GLU A 69 -5.95 7.39 19.88
CA GLU A 69 -6.83 7.54 18.71
C GLU A 69 -6.74 6.36 17.75
N MET A 70 -5.56 5.74 17.60
CA MET A 70 -5.41 4.49 16.85
C MET A 70 -6.09 3.29 17.54
N GLU A 71 -6.20 3.30 18.87
CA GLU A 71 -6.94 2.29 19.63
C GLU A 71 -8.46 2.48 19.50
N LYS A 72 -8.94 3.72 19.49
CA LYS A 72 -10.36 4.05 19.26
C LYS A 72 -10.79 3.78 17.82
N SER A 73 -9.87 3.91 16.86
CA SER A 73 -10.16 3.66 15.46
C SER A 73 -10.20 2.17 15.15
N SER A 74 -11.28 1.71 14.52
CA SER A 74 -11.43 0.36 13.97
C SER A 74 -10.82 0.21 12.57
N ALA A 75 -10.03 1.19 12.11
CA ALA A 75 -9.38 1.14 10.81
C ALA A 75 -8.33 0.02 10.77
N ASN A 76 -8.22 -0.64 9.62
CA ASN A 76 -7.21 -1.68 9.42
C ASN A 76 -5.88 -1.11 8.93
N HIS A 77 -5.93 -0.03 8.15
CA HIS A 77 -4.74 0.57 7.54
C HIS A 77 -4.50 1.99 8.07
N PHE A 78 -3.37 2.16 8.74
CA PHE A 78 -2.86 3.44 9.23
C PHE A 78 -1.62 3.86 8.43
N LEU A 79 -1.48 5.16 8.17
CA LEU A 79 -0.32 5.71 7.48
C LEU A 79 0.19 6.95 8.19
N ILE A 80 1.49 7.14 8.18
CA ILE A 80 2.13 8.36 8.69
C ILE A 80 2.29 9.36 7.55
N LEU A 81 1.83 10.59 7.77
CA LEU A 81 2.15 11.72 6.90
C LEU A 81 3.51 12.29 7.31
N PHE A 82 4.43 12.33 6.35
CA PHE A 82 5.67 13.06 6.45
C PHE A 82 5.59 14.41 5.74
N ARG A 83 6.36 15.38 6.23
CA ARG A 83 6.53 16.67 5.54
C ARG A 83 7.33 16.51 4.24
N ASP A 84 8.44 15.78 4.34
CA ASP A 84 9.44 15.62 3.29
C ASP A 84 10.13 14.26 3.44
N ALA A 85 11.07 13.93 2.55
CA ALA A 85 11.90 12.73 2.61
C ALA A 85 12.74 12.59 3.90
N ASN A 86 12.88 13.68 4.68
CA ASN A 86 13.51 13.66 6.00
C ASN A 86 12.69 12.94 7.08
N CYS A 87 11.58 12.28 6.73
CA CYS A 87 10.72 11.54 7.66
C CYS A 87 10.22 12.38 8.85
N GLN A 88 10.01 13.69 8.62
CA GLN A 88 9.49 14.57 9.66
C GLN A 88 8.00 14.29 9.86
N PHE A 89 7.66 13.67 10.99
CA PHE A 89 6.29 13.33 11.38
C PHE A 89 5.38 14.57 11.39
N ARG A 90 4.20 14.44 10.77
CA ARG A 90 3.17 15.48 10.77
C ARG A 90 1.84 15.01 11.32
N GLY A 91 1.44 13.79 10.99
CA GLY A 91 0.18 13.22 11.46
C GLY A 91 0.03 11.76 11.07
N VAL A 92 -1.05 11.16 11.57
CA VAL A 92 -1.49 9.81 11.20
C VAL A 92 -2.81 9.92 10.46
N TYR A 93 -2.91 9.16 9.38
CA TYR A 93 -4.09 9.02 8.54
C TYR A 93 -4.54 7.57 8.56
N THR A 94 -5.82 7.34 8.31
CA THR A 94 -6.39 6.02 8.05
C THR A 94 -6.73 5.93 6.58
N MET A 95 -6.48 4.79 5.96
CA MET A 95 -6.86 4.52 4.58
C MET A 95 -7.95 3.45 4.55
N ASN A 96 -9.02 3.74 3.81
CA ASN A 96 -10.04 2.73 3.52
C ASN A 96 -9.63 1.96 2.26
N PRO A 97 -9.54 0.61 2.30
CA PRO A 97 -9.16 -0.16 1.12
C PRO A 97 -10.22 -0.09 0.01
N ASP A 98 -11.48 0.13 0.37
CA ASP A 98 -12.61 0.20 -0.57
C ASP A 98 -12.69 1.54 -1.32
N THR A 99 -12.51 2.67 -0.60
CA THR A 99 -12.60 4.01 -1.20
C THR A 99 -11.24 4.59 -1.62
N GLN A 100 -10.14 3.97 -1.19
CA GLN A 100 -8.77 4.47 -1.37
C GLN A 100 -8.56 5.92 -0.91
N GLU A 101 -9.41 6.39 0.01
CA GLU A 101 -9.30 7.71 0.60
C GLU A 101 -8.53 7.65 1.92
N LEU A 102 -7.67 8.65 2.13
CA LEU A 102 -6.94 8.84 3.37
C LEU A 102 -7.64 9.91 4.20
N VAL A 103 -8.02 9.58 5.43
CA VAL A 103 -8.66 10.51 6.36
C VAL A 103 -7.73 10.79 7.52
N ARG A 104 -7.59 12.06 7.90
CA ARG A 104 -6.73 12.46 9.02
C ARG A 104 -7.32 11.92 10.33
N LEU A 105 -6.55 11.07 11.01
CA LEU A 105 -6.87 10.56 12.33
C LEU A 105 -6.32 11.51 13.41
N ALA A 106 -5.04 11.88 13.32
CA ALA A 106 -4.38 12.73 14.31
C ALA A 106 -3.24 13.56 13.70
N GLY A 107 -2.89 14.69 14.33
CA GLY A 107 -1.79 15.56 13.91
C GLY A 107 -2.20 16.71 12.99
N VAL A 108 -1.23 17.24 12.22
CA VAL A 108 -1.38 18.47 11.43
C VAL A 108 -1.30 18.14 9.93
N GLY A 109 -2.33 18.51 9.18
CA GLY A 109 -2.41 18.33 7.73
C GLY A 109 -3.85 18.46 7.22
N PRO A 110 -4.07 18.27 5.91
CA PRO A 110 -5.40 18.29 5.30
C PRO A 110 -6.35 17.25 5.91
N ARG A 111 -7.67 17.51 5.87
CA ARG A 111 -8.66 16.61 6.48
C ARG A 111 -8.74 15.26 5.77
N SER A 112 -8.64 15.28 4.45
CA SER A 112 -8.64 14.11 3.59
C SER A 112 -7.62 14.29 2.47
N VAL A 113 -7.07 13.17 2.00
CA VAL A 113 -6.11 13.12 0.89
C VAL A 113 -6.50 11.97 -0.02
N SER A 114 -6.54 12.22 -1.32
CA SER A 114 -6.76 11.16 -2.32
C SER A 114 -5.44 10.46 -2.65
N SER A 115 -5.49 9.19 -3.04
CA SER A 115 -4.32 8.42 -3.48
C SER A 115 -3.54 9.10 -4.63
N GLY A 116 -4.23 9.81 -5.53
CA GLY A 116 -3.61 10.54 -6.65
C GLY A 116 -2.86 11.82 -6.23
N GLN A 117 -3.09 12.31 -5.01
CA GLN A 117 -2.46 13.50 -4.45
C GLN A 117 -1.16 13.20 -3.69
N VAL A 118 -0.82 11.93 -3.53
CA VAL A 118 0.40 11.48 -2.84
C VAL A 118 1.61 11.66 -3.75
N GLU A 119 2.69 12.24 -3.20
CA GLU A 119 3.93 12.48 -3.95
C GLU A 119 4.83 11.24 -3.96
N ALA A 120 5.12 10.73 -2.76
CA ALA A 120 5.92 9.53 -2.55
C ALA A 120 5.35 8.70 -1.41
N ILE A 121 5.53 7.39 -1.52
CA ILE A 121 5.10 6.39 -0.54
C ILE A 121 6.28 5.64 0.03
N PHE A 122 6.14 5.23 1.29
CA PHE A 122 7.18 4.61 2.07
C PHE A 122 6.65 3.39 2.80
N LYS A 123 7.52 2.40 2.97
CA LYS A 123 7.29 1.22 3.79
C LYS A 123 8.20 1.26 5.01
N TYR A 124 7.66 0.93 6.18
CA TYR A 124 8.46 0.78 7.37
C TYR A 124 9.03 -0.64 7.45
N SER A 125 10.35 -0.74 7.59
CA SER A 125 11.02 -2.00 7.90
C SER A 125 11.28 -2.07 9.40
N SER A 126 10.54 -2.90 10.13
CA SER A 126 10.76 -3.11 11.56
C SER A 126 12.16 -3.66 11.88
N ASP A 127 12.75 -4.43 10.96
CA ASP A 127 14.10 -4.98 11.11
C ASP A 127 15.17 -3.88 11.11
N ARG A 128 15.07 -2.97 10.14
CA ARG A 128 16.01 -1.85 9.96
C ARG A 128 15.60 -0.59 10.74
N LYS A 129 14.38 -0.59 11.30
CA LYS A 129 13.74 0.53 11.99
C LYS A 129 13.75 1.82 11.16
N GLN A 130 13.58 1.67 9.85
CA GLN A 130 13.71 2.76 8.88
C GLN A 130 12.59 2.68 7.84
N PHE A 131 12.21 3.84 7.34
CA PHE A 131 11.33 3.98 6.18
C PHE A 131 12.13 3.86 4.89
N SER A 132 11.71 2.97 4.00
CA SER A 132 12.25 2.83 2.66
C SER A 132 11.23 3.33 1.65
N THR A 133 11.66 4.17 0.71
CA THR A 133 10.81 4.64 -0.38
C THR A 133 10.41 3.47 -1.26
N ILE A 134 9.14 3.40 -1.63
CA ILE A 134 8.65 2.43 -2.62
C ILE A 134 8.71 3.14 -3.98
N PRO A 135 9.35 2.57 -5.02
CA PRO A 135 9.49 3.21 -6.33
C PRO A 135 8.16 3.28 -7.13
N SER A 136 7.05 2.81 -6.55
CA SER A 136 5.72 2.86 -7.15
C SER A 136 4.90 3.98 -6.49
N LYS A 137 3.84 4.42 -7.16
CA LYS A 137 2.81 5.30 -6.58
C LYS A 137 1.52 4.57 -6.23
N THR A 138 1.48 3.24 -6.41
CA THR A 138 0.30 2.45 -6.10
C THR A 138 0.09 2.41 -4.59
N MET A 139 -0.97 3.07 -4.12
CA MET A 139 -1.43 2.97 -2.74
C MET A 139 -1.98 1.56 -2.49
N GLY A 140 -1.34 0.84 -1.58
CA GLY A 140 -1.72 -0.52 -1.22
C GLY A 140 -1.38 -0.85 0.22
N MET A 141 -1.76 -2.06 0.66
CA MET A 141 -1.64 -2.53 2.04
C MET A 141 -0.20 -2.57 2.61
N SER A 142 0.81 -2.47 1.74
CA SER A 142 2.23 -2.46 2.13
C SER A 142 2.80 -1.06 2.42
N VAL A 143 2.00 0.00 2.23
CA VAL A 143 2.43 1.38 2.44
C VAL A 143 2.20 1.77 3.89
N ASP A 144 3.22 2.26 4.58
CA ASP A 144 3.12 2.65 6.00
C ASP A 144 3.22 4.17 6.19
N ALA A 145 3.77 4.88 5.21
CA ALA A 145 3.86 6.33 5.25
C ALA A 145 3.83 6.94 3.85
N PHE A 146 3.52 8.22 3.80
CA PHE A 146 3.42 8.97 2.56
C PHE A 146 3.80 10.44 2.76
N THR A 147 4.02 11.11 1.64
CA THR A 147 4.29 12.55 1.56
C THR A 147 3.30 13.18 0.59
N ILE A 148 3.00 14.45 0.79
CA ILE A 148 2.11 15.22 -0.08
C ILE A 148 2.85 16.47 -0.56
N PRO A 149 2.58 16.92 -1.79
CA PRO A 149 3.19 18.14 -2.32
C PRO A 149 2.81 19.35 -1.46
N SER A 150 3.75 20.29 -1.36
CA SER A 150 3.60 21.52 -0.56
C SER A 150 2.33 22.33 -0.88
N GLN A 151 1.80 22.23 -2.10
CA GLN A 151 0.57 22.91 -2.53
C GLN A 151 -0.66 22.46 -1.75
N LEU A 152 -0.74 21.18 -1.36
CA LEU A 152 -1.89 20.64 -0.61
C LEU A 152 -1.91 21.08 0.86
N TRP A 153 -0.79 21.57 1.37
CA TRP A 153 -0.74 22.15 2.72
C TRP A 153 -1.48 23.48 2.83
N GLN A 154 -1.60 24.21 1.71
CA GLN A 154 -2.27 25.51 1.65
C GLN A 154 -3.74 25.37 1.22
N GLY A 155 -4.07 24.30 0.50
CA GLY A 155 -5.38 24.06 -0.13
C GLY A 155 -6.45 23.42 0.74
N GLY A 156 -6.36 23.47 2.07
CA GLY A 156 -7.37 22.92 3.00
C GLY A 156 -8.77 23.56 2.90
N ALA A 157 -9.00 24.42 1.91
CA ALA A 157 -10.26 25.06 1.58
C ALA A 157 -10.63 24.82 0.10
N THR A 158 -10.78 23.58 -0.34
CA THR A 158 -11.53 23.31 -1.58
C THR A 158 -13.01 23.21 -1.25
N HIS A 159 -13.63 24.39 -1.26
CA HIS A 159 -14.97 24.72 -1.75
C HIS A 159 -15.97 23.55 -1.91
N PRO A 160 -17.16 23.58 -1.25
CA PRO A 160 -18.30 22.88 -1.81
C PRO A 160 -18.59 23.50 -3.18
N GLU A 161 -18.50 22.69 -4.23
CA GLU A 161 -19.06 22.96 -5.54
C GLU A 161 -20.56 23.29 -5.34
N ARG A 162 -20.93 24.58 -5.38
CA ARG A 162 -22.32 24.97 -5.51
C ARG A 162 -22.72 24.56 -6.92
N GLY A 163 -23.52 23.49 -6.98
CA GLY A 163 -24.10 22.95 -8.19
C GLY A 163 -24.71 24.03 -9.08
N ASN A 164 -24.40 23.89 -10.36
CA ASN A 164 -25.05 24.56 -11.47
C ASN A 164 -26.55 24.22 -11.46
N GLY A 165 -27.39 25.20 -11.10
CA GLY A 165 -28.83 25.15 -11.27
C GLY A 165 -29.25 26.39 -12.05
N GLY A 166 -29.37 26.25 -13.37
CA GLY A 166 -29.95 27.28 -14.22
C GLY A 166 -31.44 27.48 -13.94
N VAL A 167 -31.93 28.68 -14.25
CA VAL A 167 -33.08 28.88 -15.15
C VAL A 167 -33.11 30.36 -15.57
N SER A 168 -33.18 30.54 -16.88
CA SER A 168 -33.58 31.75 -17.57
C SER A 168 -34.96 32.22 -17.12
N PHE A 169 -35.14 33.52 -16.95
CA PHE A 169 -36.29 34.31 -17.42
C PHE A 169 -35.82 35.75 -17.67
#